data_AF-A0A117NT33-F1
#
_entry.id   AF-A0A117NT33-F1
#
_cell.length_a   1.000
_cell.length_b   1.000
_cell.length_c   1.000
_cell.angle_alpha   90.00
_cell.angle_beta   90.00
_cell.angle_gamma   90.00
#
_symmetry.space_group_name_H-M   'P 1'
#
loop_
_entity.id
_entity.type
_entity.pdbx_description
1 polymer ?
#
loop_
_entity_poly.entity_id
_entity_poly.type
_entity_poly.pdbx_seq_one_letter_code
_entity_poly.pdbx_strand_id
1 'polypeptide(L)'
;MSGRKITKEGEVRDADGNLIGKLTSGNLATLVGKTIDDNGYVVDNDDNKIGECTLLENIPEPEPEEPEEEEGPTAEEQEAAAKAESDRQLAEKMISILSQTLDRVKPVCKQIEEACEKADRTPKEELDEEKLVQTVKPLLEEGGRILQECNGAIRALDPDGRIAATAKARAASRDATPEEYQLADMIKELTETVIKTIDNGKRRIADMPHAKKKLNPLWGLLSEPLFQIIAAVGLLLNGVLGLVGRLLDGLGLGGLLNGLLGSLGLDKLINGLGLGSLTDALGLGKK
;
A
#
# COMPACT_ATOMS: atom_id res chain seq x y z
N MET A 1 -0.71 15.12 -68.05
CA MET A 1 -0.24 13.74 -67.81
C MET A 1 -0.86 12.72 -68.79
N SER A 2 -1.46 13.16 -69.89
CA SER A 2 -2.14 12.29 -70.85
C SER A 2 -1.22 11.24 -71.45
N GLY A 3 -1.76 10.03 -71.67
CA GLY A 3 -1.05 8.89 -72.24
C GLY A 3 -0.06 8.21 -71.29
N ARG A 4 0.08 8.70 -70.04
CA ARG A 4 0.97 8.10 -69.04
C ARG A 4 0.28 7.00 -68.25
N LYS A 5 1.07 6.14 -67.61
CA LYS A 5 0.60 5.00 -66.83
C LYS A 5 0.90 5.17 -65.35
N ILE A 6 0.03 4.61 -64.51
CA ILE A 6 0.19 4.59 -63.06
C ILE A 6 1.17 3.48 -62.65
N THR A 7 2.12 3.83 -61.78
CA THR A 7 3.09 2.91 -61.18
C THR A 7 2.50 2.13 -60.01
N LYS A 8 3.25 1.19 -59.43
CA LYS A 8 2.77 0.38 -58.29
C LYS A 8 2.58 1.20 -57.03
N GLU A 9 3.26 2.33 -56.95
CA GLU A 9 3.27 3.27 -55.84
C GLU A 9 2.15 4.34 -55.97
N GLY A 10 1.33 4.26 -57.03
CA GLY A 10 0.29 5.24 -57.31
C GLY A 10 0.80 6.54 -57.91
N GLU A 11 2.02 6.52 -58.44
CA GLU A 11 2.68 7.68 -59.02
C GLU A 11 2.57 7.70 -60.55
N VAL A 12 2.61 8.90 -61.11
CA VAL A 12 2.63 9.16 -62.55
C VAL A 12 3.97 9.80 -62.89
N ARG A 13 4.72 9.16 -63.80
CA ARG A 13 6.06 9.61 -64.19
C ARG A 13 6.15 10.02 -65.66
N ASP A 14 7.00 10.99 -65.94
CA ASP A 14 7.31 11.44 -67.30
C ASP A 14 8.27 10.46 -68.03
N ALA A 15 8.77 10.85 -69.20
CA ALA A 15 9.56 9.96 -70.06
C ALA A 15 11.01 9.83 -69.56
N ASP A 16 11.45 10.82 -68.79
CA ASP A 16 12.76 10.91 -68.17
C ASP A 16 12.75 10.27 -66.76
N GLY A 17 11.57 9.81 -66.30
CA GLY A 17 11.36 9.12 -65.03
C GLY A 17 11.02 10.06 -63.87
N ASN A 18 10.81 11.35 -64.11
CA ASN A 18 10.46 12.31 -63.07
C ASN A 18 9.01 12.15 -62.62
N LEU A 19 8.75 12.33 -61.33
CA LEU A 19 7.41 12.31 -60.75
C LEU A 19 6.66 13.58 -61.16
N ILE A 20 5.54 13.41 -61.89
CA ILE A 20 4.73 14.53 -62.38
C ILE A 20 3.31 14.56 -61.79
N GLY A 21 2.88 13.48 -61.14
CA GLY A 21 1.60 13.44 -60.44
C GLY A 21 1.37 12.17 -59.66
N LYS A 22 0.23 12.12 -58.96
CA LYS A 22 -0.14 11.01 -58.08
C LYS A 22 -1.62 10.70 -58.25
N LEU A 23 -1.97 9.42 -58.08
CA LEU A 23 -3.35 8.98 -57.95
C LEU A 23 -3.96 9.58 -56.67
N THR A 24 -5.02 10.36 -56.82
CA THR A 24 -5.72 11.02 -55.72
C THR A 24 -7.08 10.40 -55.44
N SER A 25 -7.66 9.66 -56.41
CA SER A 25 -8.91 8.93 -56.22
C SER A 25 -8.95 7.64 -57.04
N GLY A 26 -9.50 6.58 -56.46
CA GLY A 26 -9.65 5.24 -57.06
C GLY A 26 -8.83 4.15 -56.34
N ASN A 27 -9.09 2.89 -56.68
CA ASN A 27 -8.41 1.75 -56.06
C ASN A 27 -7.07 1.47 -56.77
N LEU A 28 -5.95 1.78 -56.11
CA LEU A 28 -4.61 1.61 -56.68
C LEU A 28 -4.37 0.22 -57.27
N ALA A 29 -4.80 -0.85 -56.59
CA ALA A 29 -4.55 -2.23 -57.02
C ALA A 29 -5.14 -2.54 -58.42
N THR A 30 -6.22 -1.86 -58.80
CA THR A 30 -6.89 -2.04 -60.10
C THR A 30 -6.43 -1.04 -61.16
N LEU A 31 -5.72 0.01 -60.76
CA LEU A 31 -5.34 1.14 -61.62
C LEU A 31 -3.87 1.12 -62.06
N VAL A 32 -3.02 0.28 -61.45
CA VAL A 32 -1.63 0.10 -61.88
C VAL A 32 -1.57 -0.28 -63.37
N GLY A 33 -0.79 0.47 -64.14
CA GLY A 33 -0.59 0.25 -65.57
C GLY A 33 -1.72 0.76 -66.48
N LYS A 34 -2.80 1.31 -65.93
CA LYS A 34 -3.88 1.99 -66.68
C LYS A 34 -3.44 3.36 -67.17
N THR A 35 -4.05 3.81 -68.26
CA THR A 35 -3.67 5.04 -68.97
C THR A 35 -4.48 6.23 -68.44
N ILE A 36 -3.85 7.41 -68.43
CA ILE A 36 -4.48 8.66 -68.03
C ILE A 36 -4.89 9.45 -69.27
N ASP A 37 -6.11 10.00 -69.27
CA ASP A 37 -6.64 10.83 -70.35
C ASP A 37 -6.16 12.30 -70.26
N ASP A 38 -6.64 13.14 -71.18
CA ASP A 38 -6.30 14.57 -71.24
C ASP A 38 -6.80 15.38 -70.04
N ASN A 39 -7.83 14.87 -69.35
CA ASN A 39 -8.44 15.53 -68.19
C ASN A 39 -7.82 15.09 -66.86
N GLY A 40 -6.85 14.16 -66.88
CA GLY A 40 -6.25 13.61 -65.67
C GLY A 40 -7.03 12.45 -65.06
N TYR A 41 -8.00 11.89 -65.77
CA TYR A 41 -8.74 10.70 -65.36
C TYR A 41 -8.05 9.43 -65.81
N VAL A 42 -8.13 8.42 -64.96
CA VAL A 42 -7.65 7.07 -65.29
C VAL A 42 -8.77 6.35 -66.02
N VAL A 43 -8.48 5.86 -67.22
CA VAL A 43 -9.48 5.21 -68.08
C VAL A 43 -9.19 3.72 -68.30
N ASP A 44 -10.26 2.94 -68.50
CA ASP A 44 -10.16 1.55 -68.95
C ASP A 44 -10.05 1.44 -70.48
N ASN A 45 -10.18 0.23 -71.03
CA ASN A 45 -10.07 0.00 -72.47
C ASN A 45 -11.30 0.49 -73.25
N ASP A 46 -12.40 0.78 -72.55
CA ASP A 46 -13.68 1.24 -73.10
C ASP A 46 -13.87 2.75 -72.84
N ASP A 47 -12.78 3.48 -72.53
CA ASP A 47 -12.73 4.91 -72.19
C ASP A 47 -13.58 5.33 -70.97
N ASN A 48 -13.92 4.39 -70.07
CA ASN A 48 -14.64 4.74 -68.85
C ASN A 48 -13.69 5.25 -67.76
N LYS A 49 -14.08 6.32 -67.07
CA LYS A 49 -13.36 6.85 -65.89
C LYS A 49 -13.43 5.84 -64.73
N ILE A 50 -12.26 5.36 -64.31
CA ILE A 50 -12.07 4.43 -63.19
C ILE A 50 -11.20 4.99 -62.07
N GLY A 51 -10.61 6.17 -62.25
CA GLY A 51 -9.81 6.87 -61.23
C GLY A 51 -9.45 8.30 -61.62
N GLU A 52 -8.70 8.98 -60.77
CA GLU A 52 -8.29 10.36 -60.97
C GLU A 52 -6.86 10.61 -60.46
N CYS A 53 -6.07 11.30 -61.27
CA CYS A 53 -4.70 11.68 -60.96
C CYS A 53 -4.57 13.19 -60.95
N THR A 54 -3.92 13.71 -59.91
CA THR A 54 -3.62 15.14 -59.78
C THR A 54 -2.14 15.37 -60.04
N LEU A 55 -1.82 16.45 -60.75
CA LEU A 55 -0.44 16.88 -60.97
C LEU A 55 0.21 17.17 -59.61
N LEU A 56 1.49 16.83 -59.48
CA LEU A 56 2.21 16.96 -58.20
C LEU A 56 2.19 18.41 -57.68
N GLU A 57 2.31 19.39 -58.58
CA GLU A 57 2.21 20.84 -58.29
C GLU A 57 0.82 21.31 -57.81
N ASN A 58 -0.23 20.53 -58.06
CA ASN A 58 -1.62 20.84 -57.69
C ASN A 58 -2.13 19.96 -56.54
N ILE A 59 -1.28 19.08 -55.99
CA ILE A 59 -1.58 18.38 -54.74
C ILE A 59 -1.25 19.36 -53.62
N PRO A 60 -2.22 19.74 -52.76
CA PRO A 60 -1.91 20.55 -51.59
C PRO A 60 -0.81 19.85 -50.80
N GLU A 61 0.27 20.57 -50.47
CA GLU A 61 1.26 20.04 -49.53
C GLU A 61 0.50 19.64 -48.25
N PRO A 62 0.70 18.43 -47.69
CA PRO A 62 0.18 18.14 -46.37
C PRO A 62 0.81 19.16 -45.43
N GLU A 63 -0.01 20.00 -44.79
CA GLU A 63 0.45 20.85 -43.71
C GLU A 63 1.17 19.92 -42.71
N PRO A 64 2.39 20.28 -42.25
CA PRO A 64 3.05 19.48 -41.23
C PRO A 64 2.08 19.40 -40.04
N GLU A 65 1.65 18.19 -39.71
CA GLU A 65 0.96 17.95 -38.44
C GLU A 65 1.91 18.49 -37.36
N GLU A 66 1.52 19.61 -36.74
CA GLU A 66 2.22 20.13 -35.58
C GLU A 66 2.33 18.96 -34.59
N PRO A 67 3.54 18.65 -34.06
CA PRO A 67 3.66 17.57 -33.11
C PRO A 67 2.68 17.84 -31.98
N GLU A 68 1.73 16.93 -31.75
CA GLU A 68 0.84 17.00 -30.60
C GLU A 68 1.73 17.23 -29.39
N GLU A 69 1.68 18.44 -28.82
CA GLU A 69 2.36 18.73 -27.57
C GLU A 69 1.76 17.76 -26.57
N GLU A 70 2.50 16.72 -26.16
CA GLU A 70 2.11 15.89 -25.03
C GLU A 70 1.94 16.84 -23.84
N GLU A 71 0.69 17.22 -23.55
CA GLU A 71 0.37 18.11 -22.45
C GLU A 71 0.96 17.45 -21.19
N GLY A 72 1.97 18.11 -20.60
CA GLY A 72 2.60 17.63 -19.38
C GLY A 72 1.55 17.42 -18.27
N PRO A 73 1.91 16.68 -17.19
CA PRO A 73 0.96 16.33 -16.14
C PRO A 73 0.26 17.57 -15.59
N THR A 74 -1.05 17.47 -15.42
CA THR A 74 -1.89 18.56 -14.89
C THR A 74 -1.45 18.96 -13.48
N ALA A 75 -1.83 20.16 -13.03
CA ALA A 75 -1.54 20.62 -11.68
C ALA A 75 -2.10 19.67 -10.60
N GLU A 76 -3.25 19.04 -10.86
CA GLU A 76 -3.87 18.06 -9.97
C GLU A 76 -3.06 16.75 -9.89
N GLU A 77 -2.56 16.26 -11.02
CA GLU A 77 -1.69 15.07 -11.06
C GLU A 77 -0.34 15.33 -10.39
N GLN A 78 0.22 16.52 -10.56
CA GLN A 78 1.45 16.93 -9.88
C GLN A 78 1.27 17.01 -8.36
N GLU A 79 0.14 17.55 -7.88
CA GLU A 79 -0.17 17.62 -6.45
C GLU A 79 -0.40 16.23 -5.86
N ALA A 80 -1.13 15.36 -6.56
CA ALA A 80 -1.35 13.97 -6.15
C ALA A 80 -0.03 13.18 -6.07
N ALA A 81 0.86 13.35 -7.06
CA ALA A 81 2.18 12.73 -7.07
C ALA A 81 3.06 13.24 -5.92
N ALA A 82 3.08 14.56 -5.68
CA ALA A 82 3.83 15.14 -4.57
C ALA A 82 3.35 14.65 -3.20
N LYS A 83 2.02 14.51 -3.03
CA LYS A 83 1.43 13.94 -1.82
C LYS A 83 1.81 12.47 -1.65
N ALA A 84 1.70 11.67 -2.71
CA ALA A 84 2.06 10.25 -2.66
C ALA A 84 3.53 10.03 -2.30
N GLU A 85 4.43 10.85 -2.86
CA GLU A 85 5.86 10.81 -2.54
C GLU A 85 6.13 11.21 -1.08
N SER A 86 5.46 12.25 -0.58
CA SER A 86 5.55 12.65 0.83
C SER A 86 5.05 11.53 1.77
N ASP A 87 3.93 10.89 1.44
CA ASP A 87 3.36 9.79 2.23
C ASP A 87 4.31 8.59 2.26
N ARG A 88 4.93 8.26 1.11
CA ARG A 88 5.94 7.21 1.00
C ARG A 88 7.17 7.50 1.88
N GLN A 89 7.75 8.69 1.78
CA GLN A 89 8.91 9.07 2.59
C GLN A 89 8.60 9.04 4.10
N LEU A 90 7.38 9.39 4.47
CA LEU A 90 6.92 9.32 5.86
C LEU A 90 6.79 7.87 6.33
N ALA A 91 6.24 6.97 5.50
CA ALA A 91 6.18 5.54 5.77
C ALA A 91 7.58 4.91 5.92
N GLU A 92 8.53 5.22 5.03
CA GLU A 92 9.92 4.76 5.11
C GLU A 92 10.59 5.17 6.44
N LYS A 93 10.36 6.40 6.91
CA LYS A 93 10.86 6.87 8.21
C LYS A 93 10.23 6.12 9.39
N MET A 94 8.92 5.86 9.33
CA MET A 94 8.23 5.06 10.36
C MET A 94 8.75 3.61 10.40
N ILE A 95 8.99 2.99 9.25
CA ILE A 95 9.60 1.65 9.14
C ILE A 95 10.96 1.63 9.85
N SER A 96 11.81 2.63 9.58
CA SER A 96 13.12 2.74 10.23
C SER A 96 13.00 2.82 11.77
N ILE A 97 12.05 3.60 12.28
CA ILE A 97 11.83 3.72 13.73
C ILE A 97 11.36 2.37 14.33
N LEU A 98 10.39 1.72 13.68
CA LEU A 98 9.88 0.42 14.13
C LEU A 98 10.96 -0.66 14.10
N SER A 99 11.84 -0.66 13.09
CA SER A 99 12.96 -1.59 13.00
C SER A 99 13.94 -1.42 14.16
N GLN A 100 14.37 -0.19 14.42
CA GLN A 100 15.26 0.10 15.54
C GLN A 100 14.61 -0.24 16.89
N THR A 101 13.30 -0.05 17.00
CA THR A 101 12.53 -0.42 18.20
C THR A 101 12.51 -1.94 18.39
N LEU A 102 12.26 -2.71 17.34
CA LEU A 102 12.26 -4.17 17.37
C LEU A 102 13.63 -4.72 17.81
N ASP A 103 14.71 -4.21 17.23
CA ASP A 103 16.07 -4.63 17.55
C ASP A 103 16.42 -4.41 19.03
N ARG A 104 15.85 -3.36 19.65
CA ARG A 104 16.04 -3.03 21.07
C ARG A 104 15.10 -3.80 22.00
N VAL A 105 13.83 -3.97 21.63
CA VAL A 105 12.82 -4.58 22.53
C VAL A 105 12.90 -6.11 22.54
N LYS A 106 13.28 -6.76 21.43
CA LYS A 106 13.45 -8.22 21.33
C LYS A 106 14.38 -8.80 22.41
N PRO A 107 15.61 -8.30 22.61
CA PRO A 107 16.49 -8.85 23.65
C PRO A 107 15.92 -8.65 25.06
N VAL A 108 15.25 -7.52 25.32
CA VAL A 108 14.58 -7.26 26.62
C VAL A 108 13.45 -8.28 26.85
N CYS A 109 12.57 -8.47 25.87
CA CYS A 109 11.51 -9.47 25.89
C CYS A 109 12.06 -10.88 26.16
N LYS A 110 13.12 -11.27 25.46
CA LYS A 110 13.80 -12.56 25.65
C LYS A 110 14.33 -12.73 27.08
N GLN A 111 14.95 -11.70 27.65
CA GLN A 111 15.46 -11.75 29.03
C GLN A 111 14.33 -11.90 30.07
N ILE A 112 13.19 -11.24 29.86
CA ILE A 112 11.99 -11.41 30.69
C ILE A 112 11.51 -12.87 30.59
N GLU A 113 11.37 -13.41 29.38
CA GLU A 113 10.91 -14.78 29.16
C GLU A 113 11.84 -15.80 29.83
N GLU A 114 13.16 -15.65 29.66
CA GLU A 114 14.16 -16.54 30.27
C GLU A 114 14.13 -16.47 31.81
N ALA A 115 13.97 -15.28 32.39
CA ALA A 115 13.88 -15.11 33.84
C ALA A 115 12.62 -15.79 34.41
N CYS A 116 11.46 -15.54 33.79
CA CYS A 116 10.19 -16.17 34.17
C CYS A 116 10.21 -17.68 33.96
N GLU A 117 10.82 -18.17 32.87
CA GLU A 117 10.96 -19.60 32.59
C GLU A 117 11.83 -20.31 33.61
N LYS A 118 12.96 -19.70 33.96
CA LYS A 118 13.86 -20.24 34.98
C LYS A 118 13.13 -20.35 36.32
N ALA A 119 12.40 -19.32 36.73
CA ALA A 119 11.63 -19.34 37.97
C ALA A 119 10.53 -20.41 37.95
N ASP A 120 9.77 -20.53 36.85
CA ASP A 120 8.69 -21.52 36.68
C ASP A 120 9.19 -22.98 36.75
N ARG A 121 10.45 -23.21 36.35
CA ARG A 121 11.11 -24.52 36.45
C ARG A 121 11.82 -24.78 37.78
N THR A 122 11.92 -23.79 38.66
CA THR A 122 12.63 -23.92 39.95
C THR A 122 11.69 -24.56 40.99
N PRO A 123 12.13 -25.58 41.76
CA PRO A 123 11.34 -26.14 42.86
C PRO A 123 10.89 -25.06 43.85
N LYS A 124 9.68 -25.20 44.41
CA LYS A 124 9.07 -24.15 45.25
C LYS A 124 9.90 -23.81 46.49
N GLU A 125 10.64 -24.79 47.02
CA GLU A 125 11.50 -24.65 48.18
C GLU A 125 12.78 -23.85 47.88
N GLU A 126 13.19 -23.80 46.62
CA GLU A 126 14.38 -23.09 46.13
C GLU A 126 14.05 -21.77 45.41
N LEU A 127 12.76 -21.54 45.13
CA LEU A 127 12.29 -20.39 44.39
C LEU A 127 12.42 -19.10 45.21
N ASP A 128 13.25 -18.18 44.71
CA ASP A 128 13.35 -16.81 45.23
C ASP A 128 12.49 -15.86 44.38
N GLU A 129 11.24 -15.67 44.81
CA GLU A 129 10.29 -14.76 44.14
C GLU A 129 10.75 -13.30 44.18
N GLU A 130 11.44 -12.87 45.24
CA GLU A 130 11.94 -11.49 45.36
C GLU A 130 13.06 -11.23 44.35
N LYS A 131 13.98 -12.18 44.18
CA LYS A 131 15.01 -12.11 43.15
C LYS A 131 14.44 -12.12 41.74
N LEU A 132 13.39 -12.89 41.48
CA LEU A 132 12.67 -12.83 40.20
C LEU A 132 12.14 -11.42 39.94
N VAL A 133 11.49 -10.81 40.95
CA VAL A 133 10.98 -9.43 40.84
C VAL A 133 12.11 -8.44 40.57
N GLN A 134 13.22 -8.54 41.29
CA GLN A 134 14.40 -7.67 41.09
C GLN A 134 15.03 -7.82 39.70
N THR A 135 14.88 -8.99 39.07
CA THR A 135 15.38 -9.25 37.72
C THR A 135 14.40 -8.73 36.65
N VAL A 136 13.11 -9.02 36.78
CA VAL A 136 12.11 -8.76 35.73
C VAL A 136 11.64 -7.31 35.74
N LYS A 137 11.48 -6.68 36.90
CA LYS A 137 11.02 -5.28 37.01
C LYS A 137 11.84 -4.30 36.16
N PRO A 138 13.19 -4.23 36.26
CA PRO A 138 13.96 -3.28 35.46
C PRO A 138 13.84 -3.54 33.96
N LEU A 139 13.68 -4.79 33.53
CA LEU A 139 13.46 -5.16 32.13
C LEU A 139 12.10 -4.67 31.62
N LEU A 140 11.04 -4.79 32.42
CA LEU A 140 9.72 -4.24 32.07
C LEU A 140 9.76 -2.72 31.94
N GLU A 141 10.46 -2.05 32.85
CA GLU A 141 10.66 -0.60 32.79
C GLU A 141 11.49 -0.20 31.56
N GLU A 142 12.51 -0.97 31.20
CA GLU A 142 13.31 -0.75 29.99
C GLU A 142 12.51 -0.94 28.71
N GLY A 143 11.80 -2.07 28.58
CA GLY A 143 10.93 -2.33 27.44
C GLY A 143 9.85 -1.25 27.30
N GLY A 144 9.29 -0.79 28.42
CA GLY A 144 8.32 0.30 28.42
C GLY A 144 8.91 1.62 27.93
N ARG A 145 10.13 1.97 28.34
CA ARG A 145 10.84 3.16 27.82
C ARG A 145 11.08 3.09 26.32
N ILE A 146 11.54 1.94 25.81
CA ILE A 146 11.79 1.73 24.37
C ILE A 146 10.50 1.94 23.56
N LEU A 147 9.39 1.36 24.01
CA LEU A 147 8.10 1.50 23.33
C LEU A 147 7.55 2.93 23.42
N GLN A 148 7.73 3.62 24.56
CA GLN A 148 7.34 5.03 24.68
C GLN A 148 8.15 5.95 23.76
N GLU A 149 9.45 5.74 23.63
CA GLU A 149 10.31 6.46 22.69
C GLU A 149 9.83 6.26 21.24
N CYS A 150 9.50 5.03 20.87
CA CYS A 150 8.94 4.68 19.56
C CYS A 150 7.62 5.42 19.29
N ASN A 151 6.67 5.35 20.23
CA ASN A 151 5.39 6.06 20.13
C ASN A 151 5.59 7.58 19.94
N GLY A 152 6.48 8.17 20.74
CA GLY A 152 6.80 9.59 20.65
C GLY A 152 7.40 9.98 19.30
N ALA A 153 8.33 9.17 18.79
CA ALA A 153 8.97 9.40 17.49
C ALA A 153 7.99 9.28 16.32
N ILE A 154 7.11 8.28 16.33
CA ILE A 154 6.08 8.10 15.30
C ILE A 154 5.10 9.29 15.31
N ARG A 155 4.64 9.73 16.48
CA ARG A 155 3.75 10.90 16.61
C ARG A 155 4.42 12.21 16.20
N ALA A 156 5.73 12.33 16.41
CA ALA A 156 6.48 13.50 15.97
C ALA A 156 6.63 13.57 14.44
N LEU A 157 6.68 12.40 13.78
CA LEU A 157 6.69 12.32 12.32
C LEU A 157 5.34 12.65 11.70
N ASP A 158 4.24 12.21 12.30
CA ASP A 158 2.88 12.42 11.80
C ASP A 158 1.96 13.04 12.87
N PRO A 159 2.16 14.34 13.22
CA PRO A 159 1.38 15.00 14.26
C PRO A 159 -0.10 15.17 13.88
N ASP A 160 -0.39 15.24 12.58
CA ASP A 160 -1.73 15.40 12.02
C ASP A 160 -2.46 14.05 11.83
N GLY A 161 -1.76 12.91 12.02
CA GLY A 161 -2.33 11.58 11.79
C GLY A 161 -2.69 11.29 10.33
N ARG A 162 -1.99 11.91 9.38
CA ARG A 162 -2.24 11.77 7.94
C ARG A 162 -2.07 10.35 7.46
N ILE A 163 -1.08 9.60 7.93
CA ILE A 163 -0.88 8.20 7.53
C ILE A 163 -2.04 7.35 7.99
N ALA A 164 -2.44 7.47 9.26
CA ALA A 164 -3.59 6.74 9.79
C ALA A 164 -4.88 7.06 8.99
N ALA A 165 -5.07 8.31 8.58
CA ALA A 165 -6.21 8.74 7.78
C ALA A 165 -6.16 8.21 6.33
N THR A 166 -4.99 8.27 5.68
CA THR A 166 -4.77 7.79 4.30
C THR A 166 -4.88 6.26 4.24
N ALA A 167 -4.28 5.55 5.19
CA ALA A 167 -4.38 4.10 5.31
C ALA A 167 -5.83 3.64 5.47
N LYS A 168 -6.64 4.35 6.29
CA LYS A 168 -8.06 4.07 6.46
C LYS A 168 -8.87 4.27 5.17
N ALA A 169 -8.54 5.27 4.37
CA ALA A 169 -9.19 5.52 3.09
C ALA A 169 -8.85 4.43 2.05
N ARG A 170 -7.61 3.94 2.02
CA ARG A 170 -7.12 2.92 1.08
C ARG A 170 -7.43 1.47 1.49
N ALA A 171 -7.62 1.20 2.79
CA ALA A 171 -8.07 -0.10 3.27
C ALA A 171 -9.49 -0.48 2.76
N ALA A 172 -10.29 0.50 2.33
CA ALA A 172 -11.58 0.27 1.67
C ALA A 172 -11.44 -0.11 0.19
N SER A 173 -10.37 0.31 -0.49
CA SER A 173 -10.12 0.02 -1.91
C SER A 173 -9.23 -1.21 -2.17
N ARG A 174 -8.58 -1.76 -1.14
CA ARG A 174 -7.60 -2.88 -1.22
C ARG A 174 -6.31 -2.55 -2.00
N ASP A 175 -6.01 -1.27 -2.18
CA ASP A 175 -4.80 -0.78 -2.85
C ASP A 175 -3.79 -0.25 -1.82
N ALA A 176 -3.06 -1.14 -1.16
CA ALA A 176 -1.97 -0.77 -0.27
C ALA A 176 -0.64 -0.73 -1.02
N THR A 177 0.19 0.27 -0.70
CA THR A 177 1.55 0.43 -1.20
C THR A 177 2.51 -0.59 -0.54
N PRO A 178 3.66 -0.91 -1.16
CA PRO A 178 4.68 -1.78 -0.56
C PRO A 178 5.11 -1.33 0.84
N GLU A 179 5.23 -0.02 1.06
CA GLU A 179 5.64 0.57 2.34
C GLU A 179 4.55 0.40 3.41
N GLU A 180 3.26 0.52 3.04
CA GLU A 180 2.13 0.24 3.93
C GLU A 180 2.08 -1.25 4.33
N TYR A 181 2.36 -2.18 3.40
CA TYR A 181 2.49 -3.60 3.73
C TYR A 181 3.64 -3.85 4.71
N GLN A 182 4.81 -3.24 4.46
CA GLN A 182 5.96 -3.39 5.33
C GLN A 182 5.69 -2.81 6.73
N LEU A 183 5.06 -1.65 6.83
CA LEU A 183 4.63 -1.10 8.13
C LEU A 183 3.71 -2.05 8.88
N ALA A 184 2.75 -2.67 8.20
CA ALA A 184 1.82 -3.62 8.80
C ALA A 184 2.55 -4.86 9.35
N ASP A 185 3.52 -5.40 8.61
CA ASP A 185 4.34 -6.54 9.06
C ASP A 185 5.20 -6.17 10.28
N MET A 186 5.79 -4.98 10.29
CA MET A 186 6.58 -4.49 11.44
C MET A 186 5.73 -4.32 12.70
N ILE A 187 4.52 -3.77 12.56
CA ILE A 187 3.56 -3.65 13.67
C ILE A 187 3.12 -5.01 14.18
N LYS A 188 2.84 -5.95 13.27
CA LYS A 188 2.47 -7.32 13.64
C LYS A 188 3.60 -7.98 14.43
N GLU A 189 4.83 -7.91 13.96
CA GLU A 189 5.99 -8.50 14.65
C GLU A 189 6.22 -7.88 16.04
N LEU A 190 6.12 -6.55 16.15
CA LEU A 190 6.23 -5.85 17.43
C LEU A 190 5.14 -6.28 18.41
N THR A 191 3.90 -6.36 17.91
CA THR A 191 2.74 -6.82 18.68
C THR A 191 2.94 -8.25 19.17
N GLU A 192 3.28 -9.17 18.28
CA GLU A 192 3.51 -10.56 18.64
C GLU A 192 4.63 -10.72 19.66
N THR A 193 5.74 -10.00 19.49
CA THR A 193 6.90 -10.06 20.40
C THR A 193 6.50 -9.64 21.82
N VAL A 194 5.87 -8.46 21.94
CA VAL A 194 5.52 -7.88 23.24
C VAL A 194 4.40 -8.67 23.92
N ILE A 195 3.35 -9.02 23.17
CA ILE A 195 2.19 -9.70 23.71
C ILE A 195 2.53 -11.13 24.16
N LYS A 196 3.24 -11.91 23.33
CA LYS A 196 3.69 -13.26 23.73
C LYS A 196 4.53 -13.20 25.01
N THR A 197 5.40 -12.22 25.14
CA THR A 197 6.21 -12.00 26.35
C THR A 197 5.32 -11.76 27.58
N ILE A 198 4.32 -10.89 27.47
CA ILE A 198 3.38 -10.57 28.56
C ILE A 198 2.61 -11.83 28.99
N ASP A 199 2.07 -12.57 28.03
CA ASP A 199 1.22 -13.73 28.32
C ASP A 199 2.02 -14.88 28.90
N ASN A 200 3.16 -15.19 28.30
CA ASN A 200 4.09 -16.19 28.80
C ASN A 200 4.56 -15.82 30.21
N GLY A 201 4.93 -14.56 30.43
CA GLY A 201 5.35 -14.05 31.73
C GLY A 201 4.26 -14.22 32.78
N LYS A 202 3.05 -13.73 32.52
CA LYS A 202 1.88 -13.87 33.41
C LYS A 202 1.55 -15.33 33.72
N ARG A 203 1.59 -16.21 32.71
CA ARG A 203 1.29 -17.65 32.87
C ARG A 203 2.33 -18.33 33.77
N ARG A 204 3.61 -18.04 33.55
CA ARG A 204 4.73 -18.65 34.29
C ARG A 204 4.79 -18.21 35.75
N ILE A 205 4.35 -17.00 36.07
CA ILE A 205 4.31 -16.51 37.47
C ILE A 205 2.95 -16.74 38.16
N ALA A 206 2.03 -17.48 37.53
CA ALA A 206 0.65 -17.59 38.01
C ALA A 206 0.53 -18.17 39.43
N ASP A 207 1.45 -19.09 39.78
CA ASP A 207 1.55 -19.80 41.06
C ASP A 207 2.63 -19.22 42.00
N MET A 208 3.08 -17.98 41.75
CA MET A 208 4.08 -17.24 42.53
C MET A 208 3.43 -16.01 43.18
N PRO A 209 2.83 -16.09 44.39
CA PRO A 209 1.96 -15.05 44.92
C PRO A 209 2.63 -13.69 45.09
N HIS A 210 3.90 -13.66 45.52
CA HIS A 210 4.64 -12.42 45.75
C HIS A 210 5.10 -11.81 44.43
N ALA A 211 5.70 -12.61 43.54
CA ALA A 211 6.12 -12.15 42.22
C ALA A 211 4.93 -11.67 41.38
N LYS A 212 3.84 -12.43 41.36
CA LYS A 212 2.59 -12.04 40.68
C LYS A 212 2.05 -10.71 41.20
N LYS A 213 2.00 -10.50 42.51
CA LYS A 213 1.53 -9.24 43.11
C LYS A 213 2.41 -8.05 42.69
N LYS A 214 3.71 -8.25 42.57
CA LYS A 214 4.69 -7.18 42.24
C LYS A 214 4.80 -6.91 40.74
N LEU A 215 4.73 -7.94 39.90
CA LEU A 215 4.94 -7.85 38.46
C LEU A 215 3.65 -7.59 37.68
N ASN A 216 2.49 -8.05 38.15
CA ASN A 216 1.23 -7.89 37.41
C ASN A 216 0.90 -6.43 37.02
N PRO A 217 1.08 -5.44 37.92
CA PRO A 217 0.84 -4.04 37.56
C PRO A 217 1.82 -3.50 36.50
N LEU A 218 3.00 -4.11 36.35
CA LEU A 218 4.07 -3.61 35.50
C LEU A 218 3.95 -4.06 34.04
N TRP A 219 3.17 -5.11 33.74
CA TRP A 219 2.92 -5.51 32.34
C TRP A 219 2.25 -4.39 31.52
N GLY A 220 1.54 -3.48 32.19
CA GLY A 220 0.96 -2.28 31.58
C GLY A 220 2.00 -1.38 30.91
N LEU A 221 3.24 -1.35 31.44
CA LEU A 221 4.35 -0.58 30.88
C LEU A 221 4.70 -1.00 29.46
N LEU A 222 4.43 -2.26 29.09
CA LEU A 222 4.64 -2.76 27.74
C LEU A 222 3.39 -2.63 26.87
N SER A 223 2.22 -3.01 27.40
CA SER A 223 1.00 -3.06 26.60
C SER A 223 0.46 -1.67 26.24
N GLU A 224 0.52 -0.69 27.13
CA GLU A 224 -0.02 0.65 26.88
C GLU A 224 0.69 1.37 25.72
N PRO A 225 2.02 1.56 25.71
CA PRO A 225 2.69 2.19 24.58
C PRO A 225 2.58 1.38 23.30
N LEU A 226 2.55 0.03 23.38
CA LEU A 226 2.30 -0.80 22.20
C LEU A 226 0.97 -0.45 21.53
N PHE A 227 -0.12 -0.33 22.30
CA PHE A 227 -1.41 0.08 21.73
C PHE A 227 -1.40 1.50 21.18
N GLN A 228 -0.66 2.41 21.82
CA GLN A 228 -0.49 3.78 21.33
C GLN A 228 0.27 3.81 19.99
N ILE A 229 1.30 2.96 19.81
CA ILE A 229 2.02 2.80 18.53
C ILE A 229 1.07 2.25 17.46
N ILE A 230 0.31 1.19 17.76
CA ILE A 230 -0.65 0.60 16.80
C ILE A 230 -1.71 1.64 16.38
N ALA A 231 -2.18 2.45 17.31
CA ALA A 231 -3.12 3.52 17.03
C ALA A 231 -2.50 4.67 16.23
N ALA A 232 -1.24 5.04 16.52
CA ALA A 232 -0.52 6.11 15.84
C ALA A 232 -0.16 5.75 14.39
N VAL A 233 0.32 4.52 14.17
CA VAL A 233 0.52 3.97 12.81
C VAL A 233 -0.82 3.69 12.14
N GLY A 234 -1.91 3.68 12.91
CA GLY A 234 -3.25 3.80 12.39
C GLY A 234 -3.65 2.59 11.57
N LEU A 235 -3.80 1.43 12.22
CA LEU A 235 -4.71 0.38 11.78
C LEU A 235 -4.69 0.17 10.25
N LEU A 236 -3.50 -0.09 9.71
CA LEU A 236 -3.20 -0.11 8.28
C LEU A 236 -4.11 -1.00 7.44
N LEU A 237 -4.88 -1.90 8.05
CA LEU A 237 -5.82 -2.75 7.34
C LEU A 237 -7.03 -2.96 8.25
N ASN A 238 -8.25 -2.74 7.74
CA ASN A 238 -9.49 -3.23 8.37
C ASN A 238 -9.38 -4.71 8.80
N GLY A 239 -8.49 -5.49 8.16
CA GLY A 239 -8.17 -6.87 8.55
C GLY A 239 -7.27 -7.02 9.80
N VAL A 240 -6.35 -6.09 10.05
CA VAL A 240 -5.45 -6.13 11.22
C VAL A 240 -6.20 -5.74 12.50
N LEU A 241 -7.19 -4.85 12.42
CA LEU A 241 -8.11 -4.59 13.55
C LEU A 241 -8.85 -5.84 14.03
N GLY A 242 -9.32 -6.67 13.10
CA GLY A 242 -9.98 -7.93 13.43
C GLY A 242 -9.01 -8.96 14.01
N LEU A 243 -7.76 -8.98 13.54
CA LEU A 243 -6.70 -9.85 14.07
C LEU A 243 -6.22 -9.40 15.46
N VAL A 244 -5.96 -8.10 15.64
CA VAL A 244 -5.59 -7.50 16.92
C VAL A 244 -6.76 -7.61 17.90
N GLY A 245 -7.99 -7.37 17.47
CA GLY A 245 -9.20 -7.60 18.27
C GLY A 245 -9.30 -9.04 18.76
N ARG A 246 -9.18 -10.03 17.85
CA ARG A 246 -9.22 -11.47 18.21
C ARG A 246 -8.05 -11.89 19.11
N LEU A 247 -6.85 -11.34 18.90
CA LEU A 247 -5.69 -11.55 19.76
C LEU A 247 -5.95 -10.97 21.15
N LEU A 248 -6.42 -9.72 21.26
CA LEU A 248 -6.67 -9.07 22.54
C LEU A 248 -7.89 -9.62 23.29
N ASP A 249 -8.92 -10.07 22.58
CA ASP A 249 -10.05 -10.79 23.15
C ASP A 249 -9.61 -12.15 23.70
N GLY A 250 -8.73 -12.87 22.97
CA GLY A 250 -8.10 -14.10 23.45
C GLY A 250 -7.24 -13.92 24.70
N LEU A 251 -6.86 -12.68 25.02
CA LEU A 251 -6.00 -12.30 26.14
C LEU A 251 -6.73 -11.54 27.25
N GLY A 252 -8.06 -11.42 27.15
CA GLY A 252 -8.89 -10.73 28.15
C GLY A 252 -8.70 -9.21 28.20
N LEU A 253 -8.09 -8.62 27.16
CA LEU A 253 -7.85 -7.18 27.04
C LEU A 253 -8.83 -6.48 26.08
N GLY A 254 -9.87 -7.20 25.62
CA GLY A 254 -10.90 -6.67 24.71
C GLY A 254 -11.59 -5.39 25.20
N GLY A 255 -11.74 -5.20 26.52
CA GLY A 255 -12.30 -3.97 27.09
C GLY A 255 -11.42 -2.73 26.90
N LEU A 256 -10.09 -2.92 26.88
CA LEU A 256 -9.11 -1.85 26.65
C LEU A 256 -9.07 -1.45 25.17
N LEU A 257 -9.14 -2.44 24.28
CA LEU A 257 -9.30 -2.23 22.83
C LEU A 257 -10.61 -1.48 22.53
N ASN A 258 -11.74 -1.89 23.11
CA ASN A 258 -13.02 -1.22 22.90
C ASN A 258 -13.03 0.24 23.40
N GLY A 259 -12.33 0.57 24.49
CA GLY A 259 -12.17 1.96 24.93
C GLY A 259 -11.31 2.80 23.98
N LEU A 260 -10.29 2.18 23.37
CA LEU A 260 -9.39 2.82 22.41
C LEU A 260 -10.08 3.02 21.05
N LEU A 261 -10.85 2.03 20.60
CA LEU A 261 -11.68 2.11 19.39
C LEU A 261 -12.81 3.13 19.55
N GLY A 262 -13.41 3.22 20.74
CA GLY A 262 -14.50 4.15 21.00
C GLY A 262 -14.05 5.60 21.16
N SER A 263 -12.88 5.83 21.75
CA SER A 263 -12.26 7.16 21.75
C SER A 263 -11.84 7.64 20.35
N LEU A 264 -11.57 6.71 19.42
CA LEU A 264 -11.25 6.99 18.02
C LEU A 264 -12.47 6.96 17.08
N GLY A 265 -13.68 6.73 17.60
CA GLY A 265 -14.93 6.68 16.80
C GLY A 265 -15.00 5.51 15.80
N LEU A 266 -14.20 4.47 16.01
CA LEU A 266 -14.08 3.30 15.12
C LEU A 266 -15.17 2.23 15.38
N ASP A 267 -15.90 2.34 16.49
CA ASP A 267 -16.96 1.41 16.90
C ASP A 267 -18.06 1.23 15.84
N LYS A 268 -18.37 2.30 15.11
CA LYS A 268 -19.39 2.29 14.05
C LYS A 268 -18.92 1.54 12.80
N LEU A 269 -17.61 1.45 12.57
CA LEU A 269 -17.03 0.76 11.42
C LEU A 269 -16.94 -0.74 11.66
N ILE A 270 -16.61 -1.18 12.88
CA ILE A 270 -16.60 -2.60 13.26
C ILE A 270 -18.01 -3.19 13.19
N ASN A 271 -19.01 -2.44 13.66
CA ASN A 271 -20.41 -2.81 13.54
C ASN A 271 -20.92 -2.77 12.08
N GLY A 272 -20.42 -1.84 11.25
CA GLY A 272 -20.74 -1.76 9.82
C GLY A 272 -20.06 -2.82 8.93
N LEU A 273 -18.98 -3.45 9.41
CA LEU A 273 -18.24 -4.50 8.71
C LEU A 273 -18.74 -5.93 9.01
N GLY A 274 -19.89 -6.07 9.69
CA GLY A 274 -20.51 -7.37 9.95
C GLY A 274 -19.81 -8.23 11.01
N LEU A 275 -18.85 -7.67 11.75
CA LEU A 275 -18.22 -8.38 12.88
C LEU A 275 -19.19 -8.53 14.07
N GLY A 276 -20.13 -7.59 14.25
CA GLY A 276 -21.21 -7.73 15.22
C GLY A 276 -22.16 -8.90 14.92
N SER A 277 -22.38 -9.22 13.62
CA SER A 277 -23.25 -10.34 13.25
C SER A 277 -22.57 -11.71 13.34
N LEU A 278 -21.23 -11.77 13.37
CA LEU A 278 -20.48 -13.00 13.59
C LEU A 278 -20.53 -13.44 15.05
N THR A 279 -20.53 -12.50 16.00
CA THR A 279 -20.74 -12.78 17.43
C THR A 279 -22.16 -13.27 17.73
N ASP A 280 -23.17 -12.75 17.01
CA ASP A 280 -24.56 -13.23 17.12
C ASP A 280 -24.78 -14.58 16.39
N ALA A 281 -24.13 -14.79 15.23
CA ALA A 281 -24.21 -16.04 14.47
C ALA A 281 -23.46 -17.22 15.14
N LEU A 282 -22.46 -16.93 15.98
CA LEU A 282 -21.73 -17.94 16.76
C LEU A 282 -22.32 -18.15 18.18
N GLY A 283 -23.45 -17.51 18.51
CA GLY A 283 -24.19 -17.76 19.74
C GLY A 283 -23.47 -17.35 21.04
N LEU A 284 -22.47 -16.47 20.97
CA LEU A 284 -21.71 -16.01 22.13
C LEU A 284 -22.35 -14.79 22.83
N GLY A 285 -23.45 -14.25 22.29
CA GLY A 285 -24.27 -13.24 22.94
C GLY A 285 -25.29 -13.81 23.92
N LYS A 286 -24.85 -14.24 25.13
CA LYS A 286 -25.66 -14.18 26.37
C LYS A 286 -24.88 -14.67 27.60
N LYS A 287 -24.32 -13.74 28.36
CA LYS A 287 -24.81 -13.34 29.69
C LYS A 287 -24.07 -12.10 30.17
#